data_AF-A0A376KQN4-F1
#
_entry.id   AF-A0A376KQN4-F1
#
_cell.length_a   1.000
_cell.length_b   1.000
_cell.length_c   1.000
_cell.angle_alpha   90.00
_cell.angle_beta   90.00
_cell.angle_gamma   90.00
#
_symmetry.space_group_name_H-M   'P 1'
#
loop_
_entity.id
_entity.type
_entity.pdbx_description
1 polymer ?
#
loop_
_entity_poly.entity_id
_entity_poly.type
_entity_poly.pdbx_seq_one_letter_code
_entity_poly.pdbx_strand_id
1 'polypeptide(L)'
;MDEVGFMVRSISREGAIDVLPVWQRAHGCPASCSRWRITTREECKIPGLLDGDRQGNDVSAMRVDIGARSYDEVMQAGIRPGDRVTFDTTFQVLPHQRVMGKAFDDRLGCYLLVTLLRELHDAELPAEVWLVASSSEEVGLRGGQNCHPRGVAGCRHCA
;
A
#
# COMPACT_ATOMS: atom_id res chain seq x y z
N MET A 1 4.51 -5.11 3.82
CA MET A 1 3.08 -5.44 3.63
C MET A 1 2.44 -4.40 2.76
N ASP A 2 1.39 -4.79 2.04
CA ASP A 2 0.63 -3.93 1.14
C ASP A 2 -0.22 -2.88 1.87
N GLU A 3 -0.73 -1.94 1.09
CA GLU A 3 -1.71 -0.93 1.46
C GLU A 3 -2.47 -0.56 0.19
N VAL A 4 -3.71 -0.11 0.31
CA VAL A 4 -4.45 0.47 -0.82
C VAL A 4 -3.69 1.64 -1.45
N GLY A 5 -3.75 1.73 -2.78
CA GLY A 5 -3.12 2.81 -3.52
C GLY A 5 -3.44 2.77 -5.01
N PHE A 6 -2.56 3.37 -5.82
CA PHE A 6 -2.64 3.33 -7.26
C PHE A 6 -1.34 2.84 -7.89
N MET A 7 -1.41 2.51 -9.17
CA MET A 7 -0.26 2.16 -10.01
C MET A 7 -0.27 3.03 -11.27
N VAL A 8 0.90 3.52 -11.68
CA VAL A 8 1.06 4.26 -12.93
C VAL A 8 0.71 3.34 -14.10
N ARG A 9 -0.23 3.77 -14.94
CA ARG A 9 -0.70 3.04 -16.12
C ARG A 9 -0.06 3.57 -17.40
N SER A 10 -0.19 4.88 -17.61
CA SER A 10 0.25 5.57 -18.82
C SER A 10 0.63 7.01 -18.52
N ILE A 11 1.39 7.61 -19.42
CA ILE A 11 1.84 8.99 -19.33
C ILE A 11 1.48 9.66 -20.66
N SER A 12 0.78 10.80 -20.59
CA SER A 12 0.33 11.55 -21.75
C SER A 12 1.46 12.39 -22.35
N ARG A 13 1.24 12.97 -23.54
CA ARG A 13 2.21 13.85 -24.19
C ARG A 13 2.44 15.14 -23.42
N GLU A 14 1.41 15.59 -22.72
CA GLU A 14 1.36 16.81 -21.91
C GLU A 14 1.95 16.60 -20.51
N GLY A 15 2.34 15.37 -20.15
CA GLY A 15 2.92 15.05 -18.84
C GLY A 15 1.90 14.62 -17.79
N ALA A 16 0.63 14.41 -18.14
CA ALA A 16 -0.36 13.86 -17.22
C ALA A 16 -0.11 12.36 -16.99
N ILE A 17 -0.23 11.88 -15.75
CA ILE A 17 0.09 10.51 -15.37
C ILE A 17 -1.20 9.77 -15.03
N ASP A 18 -1.70 8.92 -15.92
CA ASP A 18 -2.90 8.13 -15.65
C ASP A 18 -2.58 6.97 -14.69
N VAL A 19 -3.48 6.71 -13.75
CA VAL A 19 -3.29 5.68 -12.72
C VAL A 19 -4.47 4.72 -12.61
N LEU A 20 -4.19 3.50 -12.14
CA LEU A 20 -5.19 2.47 -11.85
C LEU A 20 -5.22 2.14 -10.36
N PRO A 21 -6.42 1.95 -9.77
CA PRO A 21 -6.52 1.57 -8.36
C PRO A 21 -5.98 0.16 -8.13
N VAL A 22 -5.30 -0.01 -7.00
CA VAL A 22 -4.81 -1.30 -6.49
C VAL A 22 -5.55 -1.59 -5.19
N TRP A 23 -6.85 -1.89 -5.31
CA TRP A 23 -7.74 -2.32 -4.21
C TRP A 23 -9.10 -2.75 -4.80
N GLN A 24 -9.79 -3.68 -4.12
CA GLN A 24 -11.06 -4.24 -4.59
C GLN A 24 -12.26 -3.27 -4.55
N ARG A 25 -12.25 -2.24 -3.68
CA ARG A 25 -13.36 -1.29 -3.53
C ARG A 25 -12.92 0.15 -3.82
N ALA A 26 -12.52 0.41 -5.07
CA ALA A 26 -12.16 1.77 -5.50
C ALA A 26 -13.39 2.72 -5.65
N HIS A 27 -14.61 2.19 -5.57
CA HIS A 27 -15.84 2.99 -5.63
C HIS A 27 -15.94 3.92 -4.41
N GLY A 28 -16.10 5.23 -4.66
CA GLY A 28 -16.25 6.24 -3.62
C GLY A 28 -14.95 6.69 -2.95
N CYS A 29 -13.77 6.41 -3.54
CA CYS A 29 -12.51 6.91 -2.99
C CYS A 29 -12.52 8.46 -3.00
N PRO A 30 -12.37 9.14 -1.85
CA PRO A 30 -12.29 10.60 -1.76
C PRO A 30 -10.91 11.12 -2.20
N ALA A 31 -10.36 10.56 -3.27
CA ALA A 31 -9.01 10.82 -3.73
C ALA A 31 -8.90 12.04 -4.66
N SER A 32 -10.02 12.63 -5.08
CA SER A 32 -9.99 13.90 -5.83
C SER A 32 -9.38 15.02 -4.98
N CYS A 33 -8.50 15.81 -5.60
CA CYS A 33 -7.77 16.91 -4.97
C CYS A 33 -6.99 16.50 -3.69
N SER A 34 -6.41 15.31 -3.66
CA SER A 34 -5.60 14.86 -2.51
C SER A 34 -4.13 14.68 -2.89
N ARG A 35 -3.24 14.76 -1.91
CA ARG A 35 -1.79 14.61 -2.11
C ARG A 35 -1.37 13.15 -2.12
N TRP A 36 -0.62 12.79 -3.17
CA TRP A 36 -0.07 11.46 -3.38
C TRP A 36 1.42 11.56 -3.66
N ARG A 37 2.10 10.43 -3.57
CA ARG A 37 3.50 10.30 -3.99
C ARG A 37 3.66 9.10 -4.90
N ILE A 38 4.35 9.30 -6.00
CA ILE A 38 4.82 8.25 -6.89
C ILE A 38 6.20 7.82 -6.39
N THR A 39 6.41 6.51 -6.22
CA THR A 39 7.74 5.97 -5.91
C THR A 39 8.28 5.22 -7.11
N THR A 40 9.39 5.71 -7.66
CA THR A 40 10.03 5.13 -8.84
C THR A 40 10.79 3.86 -8.47
N ARG A 41 11.27 3.13 -9.49
CA ARG A 41 12.12 1.94 -9.31
C ARG A 41 13.46 2.24 -8.62
N GLU A 42 13.92 3.48 -8.70
CA GLU A 42 15.12 3.97 -8.01
C GLU A 42 14.81 4.49 -6.60
N GLU A 43 13.57 4.26 -6.12
CA GLU A 43 13.08 4.66 -4.79
C GLU A 43 13.02 6.18 -4.55
N CYS A 44 13.09 6.97 -5.63
CA CYS A 44 12.80 8.41 -5.60
C CYS A 44 11.30 8.63 -5.37
N LYS A 45 10.96 9.55 -4.47
CA LYS A 45 9.56 9.88 -4.10
C LYS A 45 9.19 11.24 -4.65
N ILE A 46 8.25 11.25 -5.59
CA ILE A 46 7.82 12.46 -6.28
C ILE A 46 6.40 12.78 -5.83
N PRO A 47 6.18 13.92 -5.15
CA PRO A 47 4.84 14.32 -4.74
C PRO A 47 4.02 14.77 -5.95
N GLY A 48 2.72 14.54 -5.88
CA GLY A 48 1.76 14.99 -6.88
C GLY A 48 0.37 15.13 -6.30
N LEU A 49 -0.51 15.79 -7.05
CA LEU A 49 -1.93 15.89 -6.74
C LEU A 49 -2.68 14.86 -7.59
N LEU A 50 -3.52 14.04 -6.98
CA LEU A 50 -4.40 13.16 -7.72
C LEU A 50 -5.75 13.81 -7.91
N ASP A 51 -6.26 13.74 -9.13
CA ASP A 51 -7.63 14.13 -9.45
C ASP A 51 -8.27 13.11 -10.39
N GLY A 52 -9.60 13.14 -10.51
CA GLY A 52 -10.33 12.23 -11.36
C GLY A 52 -11.74 12.72 -11.66
N ASP A 53 -12.30 12.25 -12.77
CA ASP A 53 -13.63 12.64 -13.20
C ASP A 53 -14.68 11.90 -12.37
N ARG A 54 -15.47 12.67 -11.62
CA ARG A 54 -16.56 12.15 -10.79
C ARG A 54 -17.89 12.19 -11.53
N GLN A 55 -18.49 11.02 -11.76
CA GLN A 55 -19.84 10.88 -12.29
C GLN A 55 -20.70 10.13 -11.26
N GLY A 56 -21.56 10.88 -10.55
CA GLY A 56 -22.32 10.32 -9.43
C GLY A 56 -21.39 9.82 -8.30
N ASN A 57 -21.44 8.52 -8.04
CA ASN A 57 -20.61 7.83 -7.03
C ASN A 57 -19.35 7.19 -7.62
N ASP A 58 -19.20 7.17 -8.94
CA ASP A 58 -18.04 6.60 -9.61
C ASP A 58 -16.99 7.66 -9.90
N VAL A 59 -15.73 7.31 -9.62
CA VAL A 59 -14.55 8.11 -9.97
C VAL A 59 -13.78 7.35 -11.03
N SER A 60 -13.56 7.99 -12.16
CA SER A 60 -12.88 7.41 -13.32
C SER A 60 -11.80 8.35 -13.84
N ALA A 61 -10.98 7.90 -14.78
CA ALA A 61 -9.93 8.71 -15.41
C ALA A 61 -9.01 9.41 -14.40
N MET A 62 -8.60 8.69 -13.34
CA MET A 62 -7.73 9.25 -12.31
C MET A 62 -6.33 9.53 -12.86
N ARG A 63 -5.83 10.72 -12.55
CA ARG A 63 -4.54 11.24 -12.99
C ARG A 63 -3.80 11.85 -11.83
N VAL A 64 -2.48 11.66 -11.82
CA VAL A 64 -1.57 12.37 -10.92
C VAL A 64 -0.89 13.47 -11.71
N ASP A 65 -0.97 14.68 -11.18
CA ASP A 65 -0.23 15.84 -11.67
C ASP A 65 0.98 16.11 -10.76
N ILE A 66 2.16 16.16 -11.37
CA ILE A 66 3.44 16.49 -10.71
C ILE A 66 3.99 17.85 -11.15
N GLY A 67 3.23 18.61 -11.93
CA GLY A 67 3.64 19.88 -12.56
C GLY A 67 4.42 19.73 -13.86
N ALA A 68 4.48 18.53 -14.44
CA ALA A 68 5.16 18.27 -15.70
C ALA A 68 4.36 18.85 -16.89
N ARG A 69 5.07 19.33 -17.90
CA ARG A 69 4.49 19.91 -19.13
C ARG A 69 4.71 19.06 -20.37
N SER A 70 5.43 17.95 -20.22
CA SER A 70 5.71 17.02 -21.31
C SER A 70 5.93 15.59 -20.79
N TYR A 71 5.75 14.63 -21.70
CA TYR A 71 6.13 13.23 -21.46
C TYR A 71 7.59 13.09 -21.02
N ASP A 72 8.50 13.85 -21.63
CA ASP A 72 9.94 13.74 -21.37
C ASP A 72 10.31 14.23 -19.97
N GLU A 73 9.64 15.26 -19.44
CA GLU A 73 9.84 15.71 -18.06
C GLU A 73 9.47 14.63 -17.04
N VAL A 74 8.35 13.92 -17.28
CA VAL A 74 7.95 12.78 -16.44
C VAL A 74 8.98 11.64 -16.54
N MET A 75 9.50 11.38 -17.74
CA MET A 75 10.52 10.35 -17.96
C MET A 75 11.84 10.69 -17.25
N GLN A 76 12.26 11.96 -17.28
CA GLN A 76 13.45 12.47 -16.61
C GLN A 76 13.33 12.42 -15.09
N ALA A 77 12.11 12.59 -14.55
CA ALA A 77 11.83 12.35 -13.14
C ALA A 77 11.93 10.86 -12.74
N GLY A 78 12.10 9.95 -13.71
CA GLY A 78 12.28 8.51 -13.46
C GLY A 78 10.97 7.73 -13.32
N ILE A 79 9.81 8.36 -13.55
CA ILE A 79 8.50 7.72 -13.43
C ILE A 79 8.24 6.82 -14.63
N ARG A 80 7.78 5.60 -14.40
CA ARG A 80 7.45 4.60 -15.42
C ARG A 80 6.12 3.90 -15.13
N PRO A 81 5.44 3.35 -16.15
CA PRO A 81 4.33 2.43 -15.93
C PRO A 81 4.72 1.29 -14.99
N GLY A 82 3.83 0.98 -14.05
CA GLY A 82 4.04 0.03 -12.96
C GLY A 82 4.53 0.65 -11.64
N ASP A 83 4.96 1.92 -11.64
CA ASP A 83 5.38 2.58 -10.41
C ASP A 83 4.21 2.73 -9.44
N ARG A 84 4.50 2.56 -8.14
CA ARG A 84 3.50 2.59 -7.08
C ARG A 84 3.19 4.02 -6.66
N VAL A 85 1.91 4.27 -6.41
CA VAL A 85 1.38 5.56 -6.00
C VAL A 85 0.66 5.39 -4.66
N THR A 86 1.10 6.11 -3.65
CA THR A 86 0.57 6.00 -2.27
C THR A 86 0.18 7.36 -1.73
N PHE A 87 -0.70 7.42 -0.73
CA PHE A 87 -1.03 8.68 -0.08
C PHE A 87 0.23 9.36 0.46
N ASP A 88 0.30 10.69 0.35
CA ASP A 88 1.37 11.51 0.93
C ASP A 88 1.02 12.00 2.34
N THR A 89 0.52 11.09 3.18
CA THR A 89 0.11 11.39 4.56
C THR A 89 1.27 11.14 5.53
N THR A 90 1.61 12.14 6.33
CA THR A 90 2.54 12.02 7.46
C THR A 90 1.84 11.47 8.70
N PHE A 91 2.52 10.64 9.48
CA PHE A 91 2.04 10.17 10.77
C PHE A 91 2.02 11.31 11.79
N GLN A 92 0.96 11.39 12.58
CA GLN A 92 0.75 12.44 13.58
C GLN A 92 0.18 11.83 14.87
N VAL A 93 0.65 12.33 16.00
CA VAL A 93 0.04 12.06 17.30
C VAL A 93 -1.04 13.12 17.55
N LEU A 94 -2.22 12.66 17.95
CA LEU A 94 -3.37 13.48 18.29
C LEU A 94 -3.57 13.53 19.82
N PRO A 95 -4.33 14.52 20.32
CA PRO A 95 -4.72 14.55 21.73
C PRO A 95 -5.41 13.27 22.18
N HIS A 96 -5.34 12.99 23.49
CA HIS A 96 -5.98 11.82 24.13
C HIS A 96 -5.46 10.47 23.61
N GLN A 97 -4.15 10.36 23.37
CA GLN A 97 -3.46 9.12 22.99
C GLN A 97 -4.00 8.51 21.69
N ARG A 98 -4.36 9.36 20.73
CA ARG A 98 -4.82 8.95 19.40
C ARG A 98 -3.72 9.21 18.38
N VAL A 99 -3.79 8.51 17.25
CA VAL A 99 -2.83 8.65 16.16
C VAL A 99 -3.57 8.79 14.84
N MET A 100 -2.94 9.49 13.90
CA MET A 100 -3.44 9.68 12.54
C MET A 100 -2.32 9.36 11.56
N GLY A 101 -2.65 8.67 10.48
CA GLY A 101 -1.72 8.29 9.44
C GLY A 101 -2.45 7.59 8.32
N LYS A 102 -1.68 7.15 7.31
CA LYS A 102 -2.18 6.30 6.23
C LYS A 102 -1.90 4.83 6.51
N ALA A 103 -2.63 3.95 5.83
CA ALA A 103 -2.40 2.51 5.82
C ALA A 103 -2.45 1.86 7.21
N PHE A 104 -3.28 2.36 8.13
CA PHE A 104 -3.50 1.64 9.40
C PHE A 104 -4.07 0.25 9.16
N ASP A 105 -4.90 0.11 8.13
CA ASP A 105 -5.19 -1.15 7.46
C ASP A 105 -4.03 -1.51 6.51
N ASP A 106 -3.19 -2.50 6.77
CA ASP A 106 -3.04 -3.27 8.03
C ASP A 106 -1.71 -3.02 8.75
N ARG A 107 -1.15 -1.80 8.68
CA ARG A 107 0.09 -1.47 9.41
C ARG A 107 -0.07 -1.58 10.93
N LEU A 108 -1.29 -1.51 11.47
CA LEU A 108 -1.54 -1.79 12.88
C LEU A 108 -1.36 -3.28 13.19
N GLY A 109 -1.87 -4.19 12.37
CA GLY A 109 -1.59 -5.63 12.49
C GLY A 109 -0.09 -5.93 12.41
N CYS A 110 0.60 -5.28 11.46
CA CYS A 110 2.07 -5.36 11.35
C CYS A 110 2.78 -4.96 12.67
N TYR A 111 2.35 -3.85 13.26
CA TYR A 111 2.89 -3.33 14.50
C TYR A 111 2.65 -4.27 15.68
N LEU A 112 1.45 -4.86 15.76
CA LEU A 112 1.12 -5.86 16.77
C LEU A 112 2.00 -7.11 16.64
N LEU A 113 2.24 -7.60 15.41
CA LEU A 113 3.14 -8.74 15.19
C LEU A 113 4.57 -8.45 15.70
N VAL A 114 5.10 -7.25 15.43
CA VAL A 114 6.43 -6.86 15.91
C VAL A 114 6.46 -6.71 17.43
N THR A 115 5.40 -6.17 18.03
CA THR A 115 5.28 -6.00 19.49
C THR A 115 5.20 -7.37 20.17
N LEU A 116 4.37 -8.27 19.64
CA LEU A 116 4.23 -9.64 20.11
C LEU A 116 5.55 -10.41 20.02
N LEU A 117 6.30 -10.26 18.91
CA LEU A 117 7.61 -10.86 18.76
C LEU A 117 8.57 -10.39 19.86
N ARG A 118 8.59 -9.08 20.17
CA ARG A 118 9.46 -8.52 21.22
C ARG A 118 9.09 -9.03 22.60
N GLU A 119 7.80 -9.17 22.89
CA GLU A 119 7.33 -9.64 24.20
C GLU A 119 7.50 -11.15 24.38
N LEU A 120 7.34 -11.93 23.31
CA LEU A 120 7.35 -13.40 23.38
C LEU A 120 8.70 -14.03 23.04
N HIS A 121 9.72 -13.26 22.60
CA HIS A 121 11.00 -13.80 22.14
C HIS A 121 11.66 -14.76 23.13
N ASP A 122 11.61 -14.44 24.43
CA ASP A 122 12.22 -15.23 25.51
C ASP A 122 11.18 -15.99 26.35
N ALA A 123 9.91 -16.01 25.92
CA ALA A 123 8.84 -16.67 26.66
C ALA A 123 8.82 -18.19 26.38
N GLU A 124 8.64 -19.00 27.42
CA GLU A 124 8.28 -20.41 27.25
C GLU A 124 6.80 -20.50 26.82
N LEU A 125 6.57 -20.98 25.59
CA LEU A 125 5.24 -21.06 25.01
C LEU A 125 4.78 -22.52 24.92
N PRO A 126 3.50 -22.82 25.24
CA PRO A 126 2.94 -24.16 25.09
C PRO A 126 2.59 -24.52 23.63
N ALA A 127 2.95 -23.66 22.67
CA ALA A 127 2.64 -23.81 21.26
C ALA A 127 3.77 -23.24 20.39
N GLU A 128 3.91 -23.78 19.19
CA GLU A 128 4.74 -23.20 18.13
C GLU A 128 3.99 -22.06 17.45
N VAL A 129 4.55 -20.85 17.49
CA VAL A 129 3.90 -19.63 17.00
C VAL A 129 4.59 -19.14 15.73
N TRP A 130 3.80 -18.96 14.66
CA TRP A 130 4.24 -18.38 13.40
C TRP A 130 3.65 -16.98 13.23
N LEU A 131 4.49 -15.96 13.23
CA LEU A 131 4.08 -14.58 12.98
C LEU A 131 4.18 -14.28 11.49
N VAL A 132 3.04 -14.09 10.83
CA VAL A 132 2.98 -13.98 9.37
C VAL A 132 2.53 -12.59 8.94
N ALA A 133 3.40 -11.92 8.20
CA ALA A 133 3.12 -10.71 7.45
C ALA A 133 2.79 -11.07 6.00
N SER A 134 1.50 -11.21 5.67
CA SER A 134 1.08 -11.67 4.33
C SER A 134 1.17 -10.56 3.26
N SER A 135 1.30 -10.95 1.99
CA SER A 135 1.34 -10.02 0.86
C SER A 135 0.01 -9.96 0.13
N SER A 136 -0.33 -8.81 -0.44
CA SER A 136 -1.40 -8.71 -1.47
C SER A 136 -2.77 -9.17 -0.95
N GLU A 137 -3.06 -8.84 0.30
CA GLU A 137 -4.38 -8.95 0.92
C GLU A 137 -5.39 -8.11 0.11
N GLU A 138 -4.96 -6.89 -0.23
CA GLU A 138 -5.80 -5.81 -0.73
C GLU A 138 -6.39 -6.12 -2.13
N VAL A 139 -5.77 -7.07 -2.82
CA VAL A 139 -6.14 -7.52 -4.18
C VAL A 139 -6.71 -8.95 -4.21
N GLY A 140 -7.16 -9.47 -3.05
CA GLY A 140 -7.93 -10.71 -2.96
C GLY A 140 -7.33 -11.78 -2.06
N LEU A 141 -6.79 -11.42 -0.89
CA LEU A 141 -6.24 -12.37 0.11
C LEU A 141 -5.14 -13.29 -0.44
N ARG A 142 -4.41 -12.86 -1.48
CA ARG A 142 -3.55 -13.75 -2.27
C ARG A 142 -2.41 -14.34 -1.45
N GLY A 143 -1.75 -13.51 -0.64
CA GLY A 143 -0.68 -13.97 0.25
C GLY A 143 -1.20 -14.83 1.38
N GLY A 144 -2.36 -14.50 1.96
CA GLY A 144 -2.97 -15.29 3.02
C GLY A 144 -3.21 -16.75 2.61
N GLN A 145 -3.66 -16.99 1.37
CA GLN A 145 -3.85 -18.34 0.83
C GLN A 145 -2.54 -19.13 0.67
N ASN A 146 -1.45 -18.45 0.34
CA ASN A 146 -0.14 -19.09 0.12
C ASN A 146 0.69 -19.23 1.39
N CYS A 147 0.44 -18.41 2.41
CA CYS A 147 1.14 -18.44 3.68
C CYS A 147 0.64 -19.52 4.64
N HIS A 148 -0.38 -20.29 4.26
CA HIS A 148 -0.79 -21.45 5.05
C HIS A 148 0.35 -22.48 5.04
N PRO A 149 0.92 -22.86 6.20
CA PRO A 149 1.93 -23.91 6.23
C PRO A 149 1.29 -25.19 5.68
N ARG A 150 1.77 -25.64 4.52
CA ARG A 150 1.45 -26.97 3.99
C ARG A 150 2.30 -27.97 4.75
N GLY A 151 1.68 -28.67 5.69
CA GLY A 151 2.26 -29.86 6.32
C GLY A 151 2.83 -29.63 7.71
N VAL A 152 1.97 -29.73 8.71
CA VAL A 152 2.35 -30.34 9.99
C VAL A 152 1.71 -31.72 10.03
N ALA A 153 2.24 -32.63 9.21
CA ALA A 153 2.00 -34.06 9.35
C ALA A 153 3.34 -34.69 9.74
N GLY A 154 3.63 -34.74 11.04
CA GLY A 154 4.88 -35.38 11.48
C GLY A 154 5.42 -35.04 12.85
N CYS A 155 4.61 -34.80 13.88
CA CYS A 155 5.11 -34.99 15.25
C CYS A 155 5.06 -36.48 15.58
N ARG A 156 6.07 -37.22 15.13
CA ARG A 156 6.43 -38.54 15.68
C ARG A 156 7.85 -38.40 16.21
N HIS A 157 7.98 -38.20 17.51
CA HIS A 157 8.93 -38.89 18.41
C HIS A 157 8.89 -38.18 19.77
N CYS A 158 7.96 -38.60 20.62
CA CYS A 158 8.30 -38.83 22.02
C CYS A 158 8.98 -40.20 22.08
N ALA A 159 10.29 -40.19 22.33
CA ALA A 159 11.06 -41.26 22.96
C ALA A 159 12.35 -40.64 23.50
#